data_AF-A0A852E879-F1
#
_entry.id   AF-A0A852E879-F1
#
_cell.length_a   1.000
_cell.length_b   1.000
_cell.length_c   1.000
_cell.angle_alpha   90.00
_cell.angle_beta   90.00
_cell.angle_gamma   90.00
#
_symmetry.space_group_name_H-M   'P 1'
#
loop_
_entity.id
_entity.type
_entity.pdbx_description
1 polymer ?
#
loop_
_entity_poly.entity_id
_entity_poly.type
_entity_poly.pdbx_seq_one_letter_code
_entity_poly.pdbx_strand_id
1 'polypeptide(L)'
;PHLVSPGSFQAMPTLIELMKDPSVVVRDTTAWTVGRICEMLPEAAINDIYLAPLLQCLMEGLSAEPRVATNVCWAFSSLAEAAYEAADVADDQEEPATYCLSSSFELIVQKLLETADRPDGHQNNLRSSAYESLMEIVKNSAKDCYPAVQKTTLVIMERLQQVLQMESHIQSTSDRIQFNDLQSLLCATLQNVLRKVQHQDALQISDVVMASLLRMFQSTAGSGGVQEDALMAVSTLVEVLGGEFLKYMDAFKPFLGIGLKNYAEYQVCLSAVGLVGDLCRALQSNILPFCDEVMQLLLENLGNENVHRSVKPQILSVFGDIALAIGGEFKKYLDVVLNTLQQASQAQVDKSDYDMVDYLNELREGCLEAYTGIIQGLKGDQENVHPDVMLVQPRVEFILSYIDHIAGDEDHTDGVVACAAGLIGDLCTAFGKDVLKLVEARPMIHELLTEGRRSKTNKTKTLATWATKELRKLKNQA
;
A
#
# COMPACT_ATOMS: atom_id res chain seq x y z
N PRO A 1 25.15 -18.80 -6.38
CA PRO A 1 24.22 -19.36 -5.37
C PRO A 1 24.60 -20.79 -4.90
N HIS A 2 24.77 -21.76 -5.82
CA HIS A 2 24.93 -23.18 -5.47
C HIS A 2 26.26 -23.60 -4.79
N LEU A 3 27.28 -22.74 -4.76
CA LEU A 3 28.57 -23.02 -4.10
C LEU A 3 28.62 -22.59 -2.62
N VAL A 4 27.69 -21.75 -2.16
CA VAL A 4 27.71 -21.20 -0.79
C VAL A 4 26.91 -22.08 0.19
N SER A 5 25.89 -22.76 -0.31
CA SER A 5 24.98 -23.62 0.47
C SER A 5 25.72 -24.66 1.35
N PRO A 6 26.65 -25.50 0.86
CA PRO A 6 27.32 -26.46 1.74
C PRO A 6 28.25 -25.82 2.79
N GLY A 7 28.79 -24.63 2.53
CA GLY A 7 29.64 -23.90 3.47
C GLY A 7 28.86 -23.24 4.61
N SER A 8 27.66 -22.73 4.34
CA SER A 8 26.81 -22.13 5.37
C SER A 8 26.34 -23.18 6.39
N PHE A 9 25.96 -24.39 5.96
CA PHE A 9 25.60 -25.48 6.88
C PHE A 9 26.73 -25.88 7.85
N GLN A 10 27.99 -25.82 7.40
CA GLN A 10 29.15 -26.13 8.23
C GLN A 10 29.52 -25.00 9.19
N ALA A 11 29.16 -23.76 8.87
CA ALA A 11 29.45 -22.58 9.69
C ALA A 11 28.41 -22.32 10.78
N MET A 12 27.18 -22.85 10.67
CA MET A 12 26.10 -22.61 11.63
C MET A 12 26.48 -22.88 13.10
N PRO A 13 27.13 -24.01 13.46
CA PRO A 13 27.55 -24.24 14.85
C PRO A 13 28.47 -23.14 15.39
N THR A 14 29.47 -22.74 14.58
CA THR A 14 30.42 -21.68 14.95
C THR A 14 29.73 -20.32 15.06
N LEU A 15 28.80 -19.99 14.16
CA LEU A 15 28.03 -18.74 14.25
C LEU A 15 27.16 -18.69 15.51
N ILE A 16 26.53 -19.81 15.89
CA ILE A 16 25.75 -19.92 17.13
C ILE A 16 26.64 -19.71 18.37
N GLU A 17 27.87 -20.23 18.37
CA GLU A 17 28.84 -19.98 19.44
C GLU A 17 29.29 -18.50 19.48
N LEU A 18 29.57 -17.90 18.31
CA LEU A 18 30.00 -16.50 18.19
C LEU A 18 28.93 -15.49 18.61
N MET A 19 27.65 -15.86 18.59
CA MET A 19 26.57 -15.05 19.18
C MET A 19 26.75 -14.84 20.69
N LYS A 20 27.54 -15.69 21.36
CA LYS A 20 27.85 -15.61 22.80
C LYS A 20 29.29 -15.13 23.07
N ASP A 21 29.98 -14.62 22.05
CA ASP A 21 31.35 -14.13 22.18
C ASP A 21 31.44 -12.98 23.22
N PRO A 22 32.53 -12.89 24.01
CA PRO A 22 32.70 -11.80 24.98
C PRO A 22 32.78 -10.40 24.32
N SER A 23 33.20 -10.32 23.05
CA SER A 23 33.30 -9.07 22.30
C SER A 23 31.96 -8.69 21.69
N VAL A 24 31.45 -7.52 22.07
CA VAL A 24 30.24 -6.92 21.49
C VAL A 24 30.35 -6.76 19.97
N VAL A 25 31.55 -6.45 19.46
CA VAL A 25 31.79 -6.28 18.03
C VAL A 25 31.61 -7.60 17.27
N VAL A 26 32.06 -8.71 17.86
CA VAL A 26 31.92 -10.04 17.27
C VAL A 26 30.45 -10.43 17.26
N ARG A 27 29.74 -10.27 18.38
CA ARG A 27 28.29 -10.57 18.45
C ARG A 27 27.48 -9.75 17.46
N ASP A 28 27.80 -8.47 17.31
CA ASP A 28 27.13 -7.56 16.38
C ASP A 28 27.27 -8.02 14.92
N THR A 29 28.50 -8.27 14.47
CA THR A 29 28.75 -8.80 13.11
C THR A 29 28.15 -10.19 12.93
N THR A 30 28.16 -11.02 13.97
CA THR A 30 27.57 -12.36 13.92
C THR A 30 26.05 -12.29 13.75
N ALA A 31 25.36 -11.43 14.50
CA ALA A 31 23.92 -11.22 14.38
C ALA A 31 23.53 -10.77 12.96
N TRP A 32 24.27 -9.81 12.39
CA TRP A 32 24.08 -9.39 11.00
C TRP A 32 24.33 -10.53 10.00
N THR A 33 25.37 -11.33 10.23
CA THR A 33 25.69 -12.48 9.36
C THR A 33 24.58 -13.52 9.40
N VAL A 34 24.02 -13.79 10.58
CA VAL A 34 22.87 -14.69 10.76
C VAL A 34 21.66 -14.17 10.00
N GLY A 35 21.32 -12.88 10.10
CA GLY A 35 20.19 -12.33 9.34
C GLY A 35 20.38 -12.45 7.83
N ARG A 36 21.61 -12.25 7.32
CA ARG A 36 21.93 -12.48 5.89
C ARG A 36 21.80 -13.94 5.48
N ILE A 37 22.09 -14.87 6.36
CA ILE A 37 21.85 -16.31 6.10
C ILE A 37 20.34 -16.57 6.03
N CYS A 38 19.54 -16.02 6.93
CA CYS A 38 18.08 -16.15 6.88
C CYS A 38 17.50 -15.61 5.56
N GLU A 39 17.98 -14.45 5.08
CA GLU A 39 17.51 -13.81 3.85
C GLU A 39 17.99 -14.52 2.57
N MET A 40 19.28 -14.88 2.48
CA MET A 40 19.87 -15.37 1.23
C MET A 40 19.93 -16.89 1.13
N LEU A 41 20.00 -17.60 2.26
CA LEU A 41 20.21 -19.05 2.35
C LEU A 41 19.31 -19.65 3.46
N PRO A 42 17.98 -19.46 3.37
CA PRO A 42 17.04 -19.80 4.44
C PRO A 42 17.09 -21.28 4.83
N GLU A 43 17.38 -22.18 3.89
CA GLU A 43 17.55 -23.62 4.11
C GLU A 43 18.61 -23.96 5.18
N ALA A 44 19.62 -23.10 5.37
CA ALA A 44 20.66 -23.29 6.38
C ALA A 44 20.19 -22.93 7.79
N ALA A 45 19.27 -21.96 7.91
CA ALA A 45 18.70 -21.53 9.18
C ALA A 45 17.48 -22.36 9.57
N ILE A 46 16.58 -22.63 8.61
CA ILE A 46 15.36 -23.43 8.76
C ILE A 46 15.73 -24.91 8.59
N ASN A 47 16.46 -25.42 9.58
CA ASN A 47 16.90 -26.80 9.64
C ASN A 47 16.57 -27.39 11.00
N ASP A 48 16.09 -28.64 11.04
CA ASP A 48 15.69 -29.33 12.27
C ASP A 48 16.79 -29.35 13.36
N ILE A 49 18.06 -29.32 12.94
CA ILE A 49 19.21 -29.35 13.86
C ILE A 49 19.51 -27.95 14.42
N TYR A 50 19.44 -26.92 13.57
CA TYR A 50 19.97 -25.59 13.89
C TYR A 50 18.90 -24.56 14.28
N LEU A 51 17.64 -24.76 13.89
CA LEU A 51 16.59 -23.77 14.11
C LEU A 51 16.35 -23.51 15.61
N ALA A 52 16.20 -24.57 16.42
CA ALA A 52 15.98 -24.43 17.85
C ALA A 52 17.13 -23.69 18.58
N PRO A 53 18.42 -24.07 18.43
CA PRO A 53 19.51 -23.34 19.07
C PRO A 53 19.69 -21.93 18.50
N LEU A 54 19.40 -21.71 17.22
CA LEU A 54 19.42 -20.39 16.60
C LEU A 54 18.37 -19.47 17.23
N LEU A 55 17.11 -19.92 17.32
CA LEU A 55 16.03 -19.17 17.95
C LEU A 55 16.36 -18.83 19.40
N GLN A 56 16.91 -19.78 20.15
CA GLN A 56 17.35 -19.50 21.53
C GLN A 56 18.40 -18.39 21.57
N CYS A 57 19.41 -18.43 20.71
CA CYS A 57 20.46 -17.42 20.68
C CYS A 57 19.94 -16.05 20.24
N LEU A 58 19.01 -16.00 19.28
CA LEU A 58 18.37 -14.75 18.87
C LEU A 58 17.50 -14.18 19.99
N MET A 59 16.71 -15.01 20.69
CA MET A 59 15.92 -14.56 21.84
C MET A 59 16.79 -14.01 22.98
N GLU A 60 17.91 -14.65 23.28
CA GLU A 60 18.91 -14.14 24.24
C GLU A 60 19.53 -12.81 23.73
N GLY A 61 19.81 -12.73 22.43
CA GLY A 61 20.41 -11.57 21.76
C GLY A 61 19.55 -10.30 21.78
N LEU A 62 18.22 -10.41 21.87
CA LEU A 62 17.32 -9.27 22.04
C LEU A 62 17.57 -8.49 23.35
N SER A 63 18.15 -9.14 24.36
CA SER A 63 18.52 -8.52 25.63
C SER A 63 19.97 -7.97 25.65
N ALA A 64 20.72 -8.09 24.54
CA ALA A 64 22.10 -7.61 24.45
C ALA A 64 22.18 -6.08 24.26
N GLU A 65 23.39 -5.55 24.09
CA GLU A 65 23.59 -4.12 23.82
C GLU A 65 22.83 -3.67 22.55
N PRO A 66 22.34 -2.42 22.47
CA PRO A 66 21.45 -1.98 21.39
C PRO A 66 21.94 -2.28 19.98
N ARG A 67 23.25 -2.10 19.70
CA ARG A 67 23.84 -2.44 18.39
C ARG A 67 23.64 -3.91 17.99
N VAL A 68 23.77 -4.84 18.94
CA VAL A 68 23.58 -6.28 18.70
C VAL A 68 22.10 -6.57 18.56
N ALA A 69 21.29 -6.06 19.50
CA ALA A 69 19.86 -6.31 19.53
C ALA A 69 19.14 -5.78 18.27
N THR A 70 19.57 -4.64 17.71
CA THR A 70 19.07 -4.11 16.42
C THR A 70 19.28 -5.11 15.28
N ASN A 71 20.48 -5.67 15.15
CA ASN A 71 20.76 -6.69 14.13
C ASN A 71 20.04 -8.01 14.38
N VAL A 72 19.79 -8.35 15.65
CA VAL A 72 18.97 -9.51 16.03
C VAL A 72 17.50 -9.30 15.65
N CYS A 73 16.93 -8.10 15.84
CA CYS A 73 15.59 -7.76 15.37
C CYS A 73 15.46 -7.96 13.85
N TRP A 74 16.43 -7.47 13.09
CA TRP A 74 16.47 -7.69 11.63
C TRP A 74 16.63 -9.17 11.26
N ALA A 75 17.47 -9.93 11.99
CA ALA A 75 17.58 -11.36 11.76
C ALA A 75 16.25 -12.11 12.00
N PHE A 76 15.45 -11.68 12.99
CA PHE A 76 14.11 -12.22 13.22
C PHE A 76 13.13 -11.89 12.09
N SER A 77 13.16 -10.68 11.54
CA SER A 77 12.26 -10.32 10.43
C SER A 77 12.57 -11.17 9.19
N SER A 78 13.85 -11.29 8.82
CA SER A 78 14.26 -12.13 7.69
C SER A 78 13.97 -13.62 7.93
N LEU A 79 14.11 -14.10 9.17
CA LEU A 79 13.75 -15.49 9.51
C LEU A 79 12.24 -15.73 9.41
N ALA A 80 11.41 -14.74 9.79
CA ALA A 80 9.96 -14.81 9.70
C ALA A 80 9.48 -14.92 8.25
N GLU A 81 9.99 -14.04 7.38
CA GLU A 81 9.71 -14.06 5.93
C GLU A 81 10.10 -15.41 5.33
N ALA A 82 11.34 -15.85 5.56
CA ALA A 82 11.84 -17.12 5.07
C ALA A 82 11.02 -18.33 5.57
N ALA A 83 10.62 -18.32 6.84
CA ALA A 83 9.82 -19.39 7.44
C ALA A 83 8.41 -19.45 6.84
N TYR A 84 7.84 -18.30 6.51
CA TYR A 84 6.51 -18.21 5.90
C TYR A 84 6.52 -18.64 4.43
N GLU A 85 7.52 -18.21 3.65
CA GLU A 85 7.69 -18.65 2.27
C GLU A 85 8.00 -20.16 2.14
N ALA A 86 8.71 -20.73 3.11
CA ALA A 86 9.02 -22.15 3.15
C ALA A 86 7.86 -23.02 3.66
N ALA A 87 6.78 -22.42 4.19
CA ALA A 87 5.65 -23.16 4.72
C ALA A 87 4.76 -23.69 3.59
N ASP A 88 4.34 -24.96 3.70
CA ASP A 88 3.42 -25.55 2.73
C ASP A 88 2.05 -24.87 2.81
N VAL A 89 1.64 -24.28 1.68
CA VAL A 89 0.29 -23.74 1.48
C VAL A 89 -0.50 -24.76 0.66
N ALA A 90 -1.61 -25.26 1.21
CA ALA A 90 -2.49 -26.16 0.49
C ALA A 90 -3.08 -25.46 -0.75
N ASP A 91 -3.28 -26.18 -1.86
CA ASP A 91 -3.73 -25.63 -3.15
C ASP A 91 -5.02 -24.77 -3.07
N ASP A 92 -5.84 -24.99 -2.04
CA ASP A 92 -7.12 -24.29 -1.82
C ASP A 92 -7.06 -23.17 -0.75
N GLN A 93 -5.88 -22.80 -0.25
CA GLN A 93 -5.74 -21.80 0.82
C GLN A 93 -4.76 -20.68 0.46
N GLU A 94 -5.02 -19.48 0.98
CA GLU A 94 -4.16 -18.30 0.77
C GLU A 94 -3.01 -18.20 1.79
N GLU A 95 -3.14 -18.85 2.95
CA GLU A 95 -2.15 -18.78 4.04
C GLU A 95 -1.85 -20.16 4.63
N PRO A 96 -0.61 -20.41 5.10
CA PRO A 96 -0.21 -21.67 5.71
C PRO A 96 -0.93 -21.92 7.04
N ALA A 97 -1.29 -23.18 7.29
CA ALA A 97 -1.98 -23.57 8.53
C ALA A 97 -1.07 -23.48 9.77
N THR A 98 0.20 -23.87 9.60
CA THR A 98 1.25 -23.85 10.63
C THR A 98 2.61 -23.72 9.95
N TYR A 99 3.65 -23.34 10.70
CA TYR A 99 5.03 -23.25 10.21
C TYR A 99 6.05 -23.48 11.33
N CYS A 100 7.34 -23.46 10.99
CA CYS A 100 8.41 -23.83 11.92
C CYS A 100 8.56 -22.88 13.13
N LEU A 101 7.99 -21.67 13.08
CA LEU A 101 8.03 -20.72 14.20
C LEU A 101 6.79 -20.77 15.10
N SER A 102 5.71 -21.49 14.74
CA SER A 102 4.45 -21.50 15.52
C SER A 102 4.65 -21.85 16.99
N SER A 103 5.55 -22.79 17.29
CA SER A 103 5.84 -23.24 18.65
C SER A 103 6.47 -22.17 19.55
N SER A 104 7.18 -21.21 18.96
CA SER A 104 7.93 -20.16 19.66
C SER A 104 7.35 -18.76 19.40
N PHE A 105 6.30 -18.65 18.59
CA PHE A 105 5.75 -17.39 18.11
C PHE A 105 5.36 -16.44 19.25
N GLU A 106 4.58 -16.90 20.23
CA GLU A 106 4.15 -16.07 21.36
C GLU A 106 5.34 -15.54 22.16
N LEU A 107 6.39 -16.37 22.33
CA LEU A 107 7.59 -15.98 23.06
C LEU A 107 8.43 -14.95 22.30
N ILE A 108 8.56 -15.10 20.97
CA ILE A 108 9.27 -14.15 20.11
C ILE A 108 8.58 -12.79 20.17
N VAL A 109 7.26 -12.76 19.96
CA VAL A 109 6.43 -11.56 20.04
C VAL A 109 6.56 -10.87 21.39
N GLN A 110 6.46 -11.63 22.49
CA GLN A 110 6.63 -11.07 23.83
C GLN A 110 8.02 -10.45 24.00
N LYS A 111 9.08 -11.12 23.53
CA LYS A 111 10.45 -10.61 23.64
C LYS A 111 10.69 -9.36 22.79
N LEU A 112 10.09 -9.27 21.61
CA LEU A 112 10.15 -8.06 20.79
C LEU A 112 9.43 -6.89 21.45
N LEU A 113 8.25 -7.13 22.05
CA LEU A 113 7.53 -6.14 22.83
C LEU A 113 8.33 -5.64 24.05
N GLU A 114 8.98 -6.56 24.79
CA GLU A 114 9.90 -6.22 25.89
C GLU A 114 11.11 -5.41 25.39
N THR A 115 11.62 -5.73 24.19
CA THR A 115 12.76 -5.03 23.57
C THR A 115 12.39 -3.60 23.17
N ALA A 116 11.17 -3.40 22.65
CA ALA A 116 10.66 -2.07 22.28
C ALA A 116 10.51 -1.13 23.49
N ASP A 117 10.22 -1.68 24.67
CA ASP A 117 10.04 -0.94 25.93
C ASP A 117 11.36 -0.63 26.65
N ARG A 118 12.50 -1.06 26.10
CA ARG A 118 13.79 -0.83 26.73
C ARG A 118 14.09 0.66 26.89
N PRO A 119 14.68 1.09 28.02
CA PRO A 119 15.02 2.49 28.28
C PRO A 119 16.12 3.00 27.33
N ASP A 120 17.00 2.11 26.87
CA ASP A 120 18.05 2.41 25.89
C ASP A 120 17.60 2.21 24.42
N GLY A 121 16.29 2.03 24.18
CA GLY A 121 15.72 1.77 22.85
C GLY A 121 15.94 2.88 21.82
N HIS A 122 16.29 4.09 22.27
CA HIS A 122 16.65 5.21 21.39
C HIS A 122 18.05 5.07 20.77
N GLN A 123 18.90 4.16 21.27
CA GLN A 123 20.24 3.94 20.75
C GLN A 123 20.21 2.98 19.57
N ASN A 124 20.95 3.28 18.50
CA ASN A 124 21.03 2.45 17.29
C ASN A 124 19.65 2.08 16.70
N ASN A 125 18.65 2.94 16.87
CA ASN A 125 17.28 2.74 16.43
C ASN A 125 16.64 1.43 16.91
N LEU A 126 17.08 0.90 18.06
CA LEU A 126 16.62 -0.39 18.58
C LEU A 126 15.10 -0.49 18.69
N ARG A 127 14.44 0.58 19.17
CA ARG A 127 12.98 0.62 19.29
C ARG A 127 12.30 0.49 17.92
N SER A 128 12.76 1.23 16.92
CA SER A 128 12.23 1.15 15.56
C SER A 128 12.42 -0.25 14.99
N SER A 129 13.62 -0.81 15.09
CA SER A 129 13.90 -2.17 14.61
C SER A 129 13.11 -3.26 15.35
N ALA A 130 12.84 -3.08 16.65
CA ALA A 130 11.98 -4.00 17.40
C ALA A 130 10.53 -3.97 16.92
N TYR A 131 9.98 -2.78 16.65
CA TYR A 131 8.63 -2.64 16.08
C TYR A 131 8.56 -3.12 14.63
N GLU A 132 9.56 -2.83 13.80
CA GLU A 132 9.65 -3.36 12.43
C GLU A 132 9.72 -4.89 12.41
N SER A 133 10.53 -5.49 13.27
CA SER A 133 10.59 -6.94 13.44
C SER A 133 9.25 -7.51 13.92
N LEU A 134 8.57 -6.81 14.84
CA LEU A 134 7.23 -7.19 15.31
C LEU A 134 6.17 -7.10 14.19
N MET A 135 6.27 -6.10 13.31
CA MET A 135 5.39 -5.98 12.15
C MET A 135 5.59 -7.15 11.20
N GLU A 136 6.84 -7.46 10.87
CA GLU A 136 7.16 -8.51 9.91
C GLU A 136 6.86 -9.92 10.45
N ILE A 137 7.07 -10.18 11.75
CA ILE A 137 6.69 -11.48 12.36
C ILE A 137 5.17 -11.67 12.37
N VAL A 138 4.38 -10.63 12.62
CA VAL A 138 2.91 -10.69 12.60
C VAL A 138 2.39 -10.85 11.17
N LYS A 139 2.96 -10.11 10.22
CA LYS A 139 2.62 -10.23 8.79
C LYS A 139 2.91 -11.62 8.24
N ASN A 140 4.02 -12.23 8.66
CA ASN A 140 4.45 -13.56 8.23
C ASN A 140 4.12 -14.64 9.28
N SER A 141 2.92 -14.59 9.85
CA SER A 141 2.44 -15.60 10.81
C SER A 141 1.49 -16.61 10.14
N ALA A 142 1.58 -17.89 10.53
CA ALA A 142 0.62 -18.92 10.12
C ALA A 142 -0.73 -18.80 10.87
N LYS A 143 -1.77 -19.48 10.38
CA LYS A 143 -3.14 -19.39 10.93
C LYS A 143 -3.23 -19.80 12.41
N ASP A 144 -2.45 -20.79 12.83
CA ASP A 144 -2.42 -21.26 14.22
C ASP A 144 -1.82 -20.22 15.20
N CYS A 145 -1.11 -19.22 14.71
CA CYS A 145 -0.57 -18.11 15.50
C CYS A 145 -1.59 -17.01 15.80
N TYR A 146 -2.80 -17.09 15.24
CA TYR A 146 -3.85 -16.09 15.37
C TYR A 146 -4.17 -15.67 16.82
N PRO A 147 -4.24 -16.58 17.82
CA PRO A 147 -4.48 -16.18 19.22
C PRO A 147 -3.40 -15.25 19.78
N ALA A 148 -2.14 -15.47 19.39
CA ALA A 148 -1.03 -14.60 19.79
C ALA A 148 -1.08 -13.25 19.06
N VAL A 149 -1.47 -13.25 17.78
CA VAL A 149 -1.71 -12.00 17.02
C VAL A 149 -2.81 -11.17 17.68
N GLN A 150 -3.96 -11.76 18.04
CA GLN A 150 -5.04 -11.06 18.75
C GLN A 150 -4.57 -10.41 20.06
N LYS A 151 -3.83 -11.17 20.88
CA LYS A 151 -3.26 -10.64 22.14
C LYS A 151 -2.32 -9.47 21.88
N THR A 152 -1.52 -9.56 20.82
CA THR A 152 -0.61 -8.50 20.38
C THR A 152 -1.38 -7.26 19.96
N THR A 153 -2.48 -7.41 19.22
CA THR A 153 -3.38 -6.30 18.85
C THR A 153 -3.84 -5.51 20.07
N LEU A 154 -4.29 -6.20 21.12
CA LEU A 154 -4.74 -5.55 22.36
C LEU A 154 -3.60 -4.76 23.02
N VAL A 155 -2.39 -5.33 23.07
CA VAL A 155 -1.20 -4.67 23.64
C VAL A 155 -0.83 -3.42 22.83
N ILE A 156 -0.83 -3.49 21.50
CA ILE A 156 -0.53 -2.33 20.64
C ILE A 156 -1.55 -1.22 20.83
N MET A 157 -2.84 -1.56 20.94
CA MET A 157 -3.89 -0.58 21.23
C MET A 157 -3.71 0.07 22.62
N GLU A 158 -3.38 -0.72 23.64
CA GLU A 158 -3.13 -0.19 24.98
C GLU A 158 -1.93 0.79 24.95
N ARG A 159 -0.84 0.42 24.27
CA ARG A 159 0.33 1.29 24.10
C ARG A 159 -0.02 2.57 23.36
N LEU A 160 -0.83 2.49 22.29
CA LEU A 160 -1.29 3.67 21.56
C LEU A 160 -2.07 4.62 22.47
N GLN A 161 -2.97 4.10 23.31
CA GLN A 161 -3.70 4.92 24.27
C GLN A 161 -2.81 5.54 25.34
N GLN A 162 -1.82 4.79 25.85
CA GLN A 162 -0.86 5.30 26.83
C GLN A 162 -0.05 6.45 26.24
N VAL A 163 0.46 6.29 25.00
CA VAL A 163 1.20 7.35 24.30
C VAL A 163 0.33 8.60 24.15
N LEU A 164 -0.95 8.47 23.78
CA LEU A 164 -1.86 9.63 23.68
C LEU A 164 -2.12 10.36 25.02
N GLN A 165 -1.80 9.75 26.17
CA GLN A 165 -1.88 10.40 27.48
C GLN A 165 -0.55 11.05 27.91
N MET A 166 0.57 10.58 27.34
CA MET A 166 1.92 11.08 27.64
C MET A 166 2.23 12.46 27.06
N GLU A 167 1.36 13.01 26.21
CA GLU A 167 1.53 14.35 25.63
C GLU A 167 1.78 15.43 26.69
N SER A 168 1.15 15.31 27.87
CA SER A 168 1.32 16.23 29.00
C SER A 168 2.74 16.26 29.60
N HIS A 169 3.58 15.26 29.29
CA HIS A 169 4.94 15.12 29.80
C HIS A 169 6.02 15.60 28.81
N ILE A 170 5.65 16.08 27.62
CA ILE A 170 6.60 16.59 26.62
C ILE A 170 7.14 17.95 27.09
N GLN A 171 8.42 18.01 27.47
CA GLN A 171 9.07 19.24 27.95
C GLN A 171 10.10 19.79 26.97
N SER A 172 10.74 18.92 26.19
CA SER A 172 11.79 19.29 25.24
C SER A 172 11.45 18.93 23.80
N THR A 173 12.16 19.55 22.85
CA THR A 173 12.06 19.21 21.43
C THR A 173 12.50 17.77 21.16
N SER A 174 13.49 17.25 21.89
CA SER A 174 13.91 15.85 21.77
C SER A 174 12.83 14.88 22.25
N ASP A 175 12.11 15.21 23.32
CA ASP A 175 10.99 14.37 23.79
C ASP A 175 9.88 14.34 22.75
N ARG A 176 9.62 15.49 22.11
CA ARG A 176 8.61 15.59 21.05
C ARG A 176 8.95 14.73 19.82
N ILE A 177 10.22 14.69 19.42
CA ILE A 177 10.65 13.84 18.30
C ILE A 177 10.44 12.36 18.66
N GLN A 178 10.94 11.91 19.82
CA GLN A 178 10.76 10.52 20.25
C GLN A 178 9.29 10.12 20.42
N PHE A 179 8.46 11.07 20.85
CA PHE A 179 7.02 10.89 20.96
C PHE A 179 6.36 10.68 19.59
N ASN A 180 6.69 11.54 18.62
CA ASN A 180 6.17 11.42 17.26
C ASN A 180 6.64 10.11 16.59
N ASP A 181 7.91 9.74 16.76
CA ASP A 181 8.46 8.48 16.23
C ASP A 181 7.72 7.28 16.81
N LEU A 182 7.40 7.30 18.12
CA LEU A 182 6.65 6.23 18.75
C LEU A 182 5.20 6.15 18.24
N GLN A 183 4.54 7.28 18.00
CA GLN A 183 3.21 7.31 17.39
C GLN A 183 3.21 6.71 15.97
N SER A 184 4.19 7.11 15.16
CA SER A 184 4.43 6.57 13.81
C SER A 184 4.59 5.05 13.84
N LEU A 185 5.52 4.54 14.66
CA LEU A 185 5.76 3.10 14.80
C LEU A 185 4.52 2.31 15.26
N LEU A 186 3.75 2.85 16.21
CA LEU A 186 2.52 2.22 16.68
C LEU A 186 1.44 2.20 15.61
N CYS A 187 1.31 3.27 14.81
CA CYS A 187 0.36 3.32 13.69
C CYS A 187 0.74 2.35 12.57
N ALA A 188 2.02 2.30 12.20
CA ALA A 188 2.53 1.31 11.25
C ALA A 188 2.33 -0.13 11.76
N THR A 189 2.54 -0.36 13.06
CA THR A 189 2.28 -1.68 13.66
C THR A 189 0.81 -2.03 13.62
N LEU A 190 -0.06 -1.05 13.90
CA LEU A 190 -1.50 -1.23 13.84
C LEU A 190 -1.98 -1.57 12.43
N GLN A 191 -1.41 -0.96 11.38
CA GLN A 191 -1.71 -1.31 9.98
C GLN A 191 -1.45 -2.81 9.71
N ASN A 192 -0.27 -3.31 10.07
CA ASN A 192 0.11 -4.70 9.84
C ASN A 192 -0.78 -5.68 10.62
N VAL A 193 -1.09 -5.35 11.88
CA VAL A 193 -1.98 -6.15 12.71
C VAL A 193 -3.41 -6.15 12.18
N LEU A 194 -3.93 -4.99 11.74
CA LEU A 194 -5.29 -4.87 11.20
C LEU A 194 -5.49 -5.72 9.93
N ARG A 195 -4.46 -5.86 9.10
CA ARG A 195 -4.50 -6.73 7.90
C ARG A 195 -4.56 -8.23 8.23
N LYS A 196 -4.22 -8.62 9.46
CA LYS A 196 -4.23 -10.02 9.91
C LYS A 196 -5.40 -10.39 10.80
N VAL A 197 -6.10 -9.43 11.38
CA VAL A 197 -7.29 -9.73 12.18
C VAL A 197 -8.45 -10.15 11.29
N GLN A 198 -9.22 -11.12 11.75
CA GLN A 198 -10.49 -11.50 11.14
C GLN A 198 -11.46 -10.32 11.24
N HIS A 199 -12.30 -10.18 10.23
CA HIS A 199 -13.27 -9.09 10.13
C HIS A 199 -14.17 -8.95 11.39
N GLN A 200 -14.57 -10.06 12.03
CA GLN A 200 -15.36 -10.03 13.27
C GLN A 200 -14.62 -9.40 14.46
N ASP A 201 -13.31 -9.61 14.56
CA ASP A 201 -12.49 -9.02 15.61
C ASP A 201 -12.17 -7.57 15.29
N ALA A 202 -11.93 -7.25 14.01
CA ALA A 202 -11.79 -5.88 13.54
C ALA A 202 -12.99 -5.02 13.93
N LEU A 203 -14.21 -5.56 13.82
CA LEU A 203 -15.43 -4.87 14.24
C LEU A 203 -15.44 -4.54 15.73
N GLN A 204 -14.95 -5.44 16.58
CA GLN A 204 -14.92 -5.25 18.04
C GLN A 204 -13.89 -4.19 18.46
N ILE A 205 -12.76 -4.11 17.74
CA ILE A 205 -11.68 -3.17 18.07
C ILE A 205 -11.80 -1.82 17.34
N SER A 206 -12.59 -1.76 16.26
CA SER A 206 -12.70 -0.59 15.38
C SER A 206 -13.02 0.71 16.11
N ASP A 207 -13.95 0.68 17.07
CA ASP A 207 -14.36 1.88 17.82
C ASP A 207 -13.21 2.44 18.67
N VAL A 208 -12.43 1.54 19.27
CA VAL A 208 -11.29 1.89 20.11
C VAL A 208 -10.15 2.46 19.27
N VAL A 209 -9.89 1.83 18.12
CA VAL A 209 -8.88 2.28 17.15
C VAL A 209 -9.25 3.66 16.63
N MET A 210 -10.47 3.87 16.12
CA MET A 210 -10.87 5.17 15.58
C MET A 210 -10.89 6.26 16.64
N ALA A 211 -11.33 5.98 17.87
CA ALA A 211 -11.24 6.97 18.95
C ALA A 211 -9.78 7.38 19.23
N SER A 212 -8.85 6.44 19.15
CA SER A 212 -7.41 6.70 19.35
C SER A 212 -6.82 7.51 18.18
N LEU A 213 -7.12 7.12 16.94
CA LEU A 213 -6.65 7.83 15.74
C LEU A 213 -7.24 9.26 15.67
N LEU A 214 -8.53 9.44 15.95
CA LEU A 214 -9.17 10.77 16.00
C LEU A 214 -8.53 11.66 17.06
N ARG A 215 -8.24 11.13 18.25
CA ARG A 215 -7.51 11.87 19.30
C ARG A 215 -6.11 12.25 18.84
N MET A 216 -5.41 11.36 18.14
CA MET A 216 -4.08 11.62 17.60
C MET A 216 -4.08 12.76 16.58
N PHE A 217 -5.08 12.82 15.69
CA PHE A 217 -5.23 13.93 14.75
C PHE A 217 -5.49 15.28 15.45
N GLN A 218 -6.20 15.28 16.58
CA GLN A 218 -6.49 16.49 17.35
C GLN A 218 -5.26 17.03 18.08
N SER A 219 -4.43 16.17 18.65
CA SER A 219 -3.22 16.57 19.40
C SER A 219 -2.04 16.93 18.48
N THR A 220 -1.92 16.25 17.34
CA THR A 220 -0.70 16.24 16.53
C THR A 220 -0.79 17.18 15.32
N ALA A 221 -1.48 18.32 15.45
CA ALA A 221 -1.79 19.26 14.36
C ALA A 221 -0.56 19.92 13.66
N GLY A 222 0.67 19.46 13.90
CA GLY A 222 1.89 20.01 13.29
C GLY A 222 3.05 19.03 13.12
N SER A 223 2.81 17.71 13.09
CA SER A 223 3.83 16.74 12.67
C SER A 223 3.27 15.89 11.54
N GLY A 224 3.55 16.26 10.27
CA GLY A 224 2.90 15.57 9.15
C GLY A 224 3.29 14.11 8.99
N GLY A 225 4.50 13.68 9.38
CA GLY A 225 4.83 12.25 9.39
C GLY A 225 3.87 11.41 10.24
N VAL A 226 3.46 11.92 11.41
CA VAL A 226 2.45 11.23 12.25
C VAL A 226 1.08 11.28 11.60
N GLN A 227 0.72 12.39 10.94
CA GLN A 227 -0.56 12.50 10.24
C GLN A 227 -0.65 11.55 9.04
N GLU A 228 0.45 11.38 8.31
CA GLU A 228 0.61 10.42 7.21
C GLU A 228 0.34 9.00 7.71
N ASP A 229 1.07 8.54 8.73
CA ASP A 229 0.90 7.20 9.30
C ASP A 229 -0.50 6.98 9.90
N ALA A 230 -1.07 8.03 10.47
CA ALA A 230 -2.44 8.02 10.98
C ALA A 230 -3.46 7.81 9.86
N LEU A 231 -3.32 8.52 8.74
CA LEU A 231 -4.19 8.38 7.58
C LEU A 231 -4.05 7.01 6.94
N MET A 232 -2.82 6.47 6.87
CA MET A 232 -2.58 5.10 6.40
C MET A 232 -3.19 4.04 7.33
N ALA A 233 -3.16 4.26 8.65
CA ALA A 233 -3.86 3.41 9.62
C ALA A 233 -5.38 3.47 9.44
N VAL A 234 -5.95 4.65 9.18
CA VAL A 234 -7.38 4.77 8.84
C VAL A 234 -7.68 4.05 7.53
N SER A 235 -6.85 4.18 6.50
CA SER A 235 -7.02 3.52 5.19
C SER A 235 -7.09 2.01 5.35
N THR A 236 -6.16 1.44 6.13
CA THR A 236 -6.18 0.01 6.46
C THR A 236 -7.46 -0.40 7.21
N LEU A 237 -7.95 0.43 8.14
CA LEU A 237 -9.19 0.14 8.83
C LEU A 237 -10.42 0.24 7.90
N VAL A 238 -10.42 1.16 6.94
CA VAL A 238 -11.45 1.27 5.90
C VAL A 238 -11.49 0.03 5.03
N GLU A 239 -10.34 -0.48 4.59
CA GLU A 239 -10.23 -1.73 3.82
C GLU A 239 -10.82 -2.93 4.58
N VAL A 240 -10.53 -3.02 5.89
CA VAL A 240 -10.96 -4.15 6.74
C VAL A 240 -12.45 -4.09 7.08
N LEU A 241 -13.00 -2.90 7.33
CA LEU A 241 -14.41 -2.72 7.71
C LEU A 241 -15.36 -2.61 6.51
N GLY A 242 -14.86 -2.16 5.35
CA GLY A 242 -15.69 -1.87 4.19
C GLY A 242 -16.82 -0.89 4.53
N GLY A 243 -18.05 -1.23 4.16
CA GLY A 243 -19.23 -0.39 4.35
C GLY A 243 -19.54 -0.06 5.83
N GLU A 244 -19.07 -0.86 6.78
CA GLU A 244 -19.29 -0.63 8.22
C GLU A 244 -18.49 0.57 8.75
N PHE A 245 -17.52 1.08 7.99
CA PHE A 245 -16.80 2.31 8.32
C PHE A 245 -17.70 3.55 8.32
N LEU A 246 -18.87 3.50 7.66
CA LEU A 246 -19.79 4.65 7.52
C LEU A 246 -20.11 5.33 8.86
N LYS A 247 -20.17 4.57 9.96
CA LYS A 247 -20.45 5.09 11.32
C LYS A 247 -19.45 6.15 11.79
N TYR A 248 -18.23 6.21 11.23
CA TYR A 248 -17.19 7.16 11.62
C TYR A 248 -17.12 8.39 10.73
N MET A 249 -17.76 8.38 9.56
CA MET A 249 -17.57 9.42 8.54
C MET A 249 -17.89 10.83 9.04
N ASP A 250 -18.96 11.00 9.82
CA ASP A 250 -19.32 12.32 10.35
C ASP A 250 -18.28 12.91 11.30
N ALA A 251 -17.64 12.04 12.10
CA ALA A 251 -16.58 12.45 13.02
C ALA A 251 -15.22 12.59 12.31
N PHE A 252 -14.97 11.79 11.28
CA PHE A 252 -13.70 11.72 10.57
C PHE A 252 -13.56 12.78 9.46
N LYS A 253 -14.66 13.19 8.82
CA LYS A 253 -14.63 14.13 7.68
C LYS A 253 -13.81 15.41 7.91
N PRO A 254 -13.79 16.07 9.09
CA PRO A 254 -13.00 17.30 9.25
C PRO A 254 -11.50 17.03 9.15
N PHE A 255 -11.05 15.85 9.60
CA PHE A 255 -9.65 15.45 9.55
C PHE A 255 -9.22 15.06 8.14
N LEU A 256 -10.09 14.38 7.39
CA LEU A 256 -9.87 14.14 5.96
C LEU A 256 -9.73 15.47 5.20
N GLY A 257 -10.63 16.43 5.47
CA GLY A 257 -10.56 17.76 4.87
C GLY A 257 -9.28 18.54 5.24
N ILE A 258 -8.76 18.38 6.45
CA ILE A 258 -7.46 18.96 6.86
C ILE A 258 -6.32 18.33 6.05
N GLY A 259 -6.29 17.00 5.93
CA GLY A 259 -5.27 16.29 5.14
C GLY A 259 -5.27 16.72 3.67
N LEU A 260 -6.44 16.79 3.04
CA LEU A 260 -6.58 17.27 1.66
C LEU A 260 -6.16 18.73 1.48
N LYS A 261 -6.36 19.60 2.48
CA LYS A 261 -5.93 21.01 2.43
C LYS A 261 -4.43 21.18 2.70
N ASN A 262 -3.75 20.19 3.26
CA ASN A 262 -2.35 20.29 3.65
C ASN A 262 -1.40 20.04 2.47
N TYR A 263 -1.48 20.88 1.43
CA TYR A 263 -0.60 20.76 0.27
C TYR A 263 0.86 21.11 0.54
N ALA A 264 1.16 21.77 1.66
CA ALA A 264 2.52 22.10 2.07
C ALA A 264 3.32 20.84 2.44
N GLU A 265 2.66 19.88 3.10
CA GLU A 265 3.21 18.55 3.38
C GLU A 265 2.59 17.53 2.43
N TYR A 266 3.15 17.46 1.21
CA TYR A 266 2.53 16.71 0.13
C TYR A 266 2.33 15.21 0.44
N GLN A 267 3.13 14.60 1.32
CA GLN A 267 2.95 13.21 1.74
C GLN A 267 1.63 13.01 2.50
N VAL A 268 1.30 13.92 3.43
CA VAL A 268 0.00 13.91 4.13
C VAL A 268 -1.16 14.08 3.13
N CYS A 269 -0.99 14.99 2.17
CA CYS A 269 -1.98 15.19 1.11
C CYS A 269 -2.14 13.94 0.24
N LEU A 270 -1.05 13.24 -0.10
CA LEU A 270 -1.08 11.98 -0.86
C LEU A 270 -1.85 10.90 -0.11
N SER A 271 -1.56 10.69 1.19
CA SER A 271 -2.29 9.72 2.01
C SER A 271 -3.77 10.08 2.14
N ALA A 272 -4.10 11.37 2.24
CA ALA A 272 -5.49 11.82 2.26
C ALA A 272 -6.22 11.56 0.94
N VAL A 273 -5.56 11.77 -0.20
CA VAL A 273 -6.10 11.46 -1.53
C VAL A 273 -6.28 9.96 -1.71
N GLY A 274 -5.30 9.14 -1.32
CA GLY A 274 -5.40 7.67 -1.35
C GLY A 274 -6.57 7.16 -0.52
N LEU A 275 -6.72 7.70 0.70
CA LEU A 275 -7.82 7.36 1.60
C LEU A 275 -9.21 7.71 1.01
N VAL A 276 -9.34 8.76 0.19
CA VAL A 276 -10.59 9.02 -0.55
C VAL A 276 -10.91 7.86 -1.49
N GLY A 277 -9.91 7.31 -2.19
CA GLY A 277 -10.07 6.14 -3.05
C GLY A 277 -10.52 4.90 -2.28
N ASP A 278 -9.93 4.65 -1.11
CA ASP A 278 -10.32 3.51 -0.26
C ASP A 278 -11.73 3.67 0.31
N LEU A 279 -12.11 4.90 0.70
CA LEU A 279 -13.48 5.22 1.09
C LEU A 279 -14.47 5.01 -0.06
N CYS A 280 -14.09 5.33 -1.31
CA CYS A 280 -14.93 5.08 -2.49
C CYS A 280 -15.20 3.58 -2.67
N ARG A 281 -14.15 2.75 -2.55
CA ARG A 281 -14.25 1.29 -2.67
C ARG A 281 -15.06 0.67 -1.53
N ALA A 282 -14.84 1.14 -0.31
CA ALA A 282 -15.48 0.61 0.90
C ALA A 282 -16.95 1.03 1.05
N LEU A 283 -17.26 2.31 0.84
CA LEU A 283 -18.60 2.87 1.08
C LEU A 283 -19.49 2.83 -0.17
N GLN A 284 -18.89 2.74 -1.36
CA GLN A 284 -19.59 2.76 -2.64
C GLN A 284 -20.55 3.97 -2.71
N SER A 285 -21.80 3.77 -3.10
CA SER A 285 -22.81 4.83 -3.21
C SER A 285 -23.09 5.58 -1.91
N ASN A 286 -22.75 5.01 -0.74
CA ASN A 286 -22.92 5.68 0.55
C ASN A 286 -21.92 6.84 0.77
N ILE A 287 -20.89 6.97 -0.07
CA ILE A 287 -19.97 8.12 -0.02
C ILE A 287 -20.58 9.41 -0.58
N LEU A 288 -21.67 9.30 -1.36
CA LEU A 288 -22.31 10.41 -2.08
C LEU A 288 -22.51 11.70 -1.23
N PRO A 289 -22.99 11.64 0.03
CA PRO A 289 -23.19 12.84 0.85
C PRO A 289 -21.91 13.64 1.14
N PHE A 290 -20.74 13.02 0.99
CA PHE A 290 -19.43 13.61 1.28
C PHE A 290 -18.70 14.08 0.02
N CYS A 291 -19.15 13.66 -1.17
CA CYS A 291 -18.47 13.94 -2.43
C CYS A 291 -18.37 15.42 -2.78
N ASP A 292 -19.39 16.23 -2.47
CA ASP A 292 -19.39 17.67 -2.79
C ASP A 292 -18.18 18.38 -2.18
N GLU A 293 -17.92 18.14 -0.90
CA GLU A 293 -16.80 18.75 -0.17
C GLU A 293 -15.47 18.20 -0.66
N VAL A 294 -15.36 16.86 -0.83
CA VAL A 294 -14.13 16.23 -1.33
C VAL A 294 -13.77 16.71 -2.73
N MET A 295 -14.72 16.73 -3.66
CA MET A 295 -14.50 17.19 -5.04
C MET A 295 -14.07 18.65 -5.09
N GLN A 296 -14.65 19.51 -4.24
CA GLN A 296 -14.22 20.89 -4.13
C GLN A 296 -12.73 20.99 -3.74
N LEU A 297 -12.31 20.27 -2.69
CA LEU A 297 -10.92 20.31 -2.22
C LEU A 297 -9.93 19.74 -3.24
N LEU A 298 -10.29 18.65 -3.91
CA LEU A 298 -9.46 18.05 -4.97
C LEU A 298 -9.26 19.01 -6.15
N LEU A 299 -10.32 19.69 -6.58
CA LEU A 299 -10.25 20.68 -7.67
C LEU A 299 -9.46 21.94 -7.26
N GLU A 300 -9.60 22.40 -6.02
CA GLU A 300 -8.80 23.50 -5.46
C GLU A 300 -7.30 23.16 -5.47
N ASN A 301 -6.93 21.92 -5.11
CA ASN A 301 -5.55 21.45 -5.18
C ASN A 301 -5.01 21.39 -6.61
N LEU A 302 -5.80 20.91 -7.59
CA LEU A 302 -5.35 20.87 -8.99
C LEU A 302 -5.12 22.27 -9.57
N GLY A 303 -5.92 23.25 -9.16
CA GLY A 303 -5.77 24.66 -9.54
C GLY A 303 -4.62 25.40 -8.84
N ASN A 304 -4.00 24.81 -7.81
CA ASN A 304 -2.92 25.43 -7.05
C ASN A 304 -1.55 25.02 -7.60
N GLU A 305 -0.85 25.99 -8.20
CA GLU A 305 0.50 25.78 -8.77
C GLU A 305 1.58 25.46 -7.72
N ASN A 306 1.32 25.72 -6.43
CA ASN A 306 2.26 25.42 -5.35
C ASN A 306 2.18 23.98 -4.85
N VAL A 307 1.20 23.20 -5.29
CA VAL A 307 1.04 21.79 -4.92
C VAL A 307 2.16 20.97 -5.57
N HIS A 308 2.77 20.07 -4.81
CA HIS A 308 3.80 19.18 -5.33
C HIS A 308 3.27 18.34 -6.50
N ARG A 309 4.08 18.20 -7.57
CA ARG A 309 3.68 17.55 -8.82
C ARG A 309 3.10 16.14 -8.62
N SER A 310 3.64 15.34 -7.71
CA SER A 310 3.19 13.97 -7.42
C SER A 310 1.75 13.87 -6.92
N VAL A 311 1.15 14.95 -6.40
CA VAL A 311 -0.24 14.93 -5.94
C VAL A 311 -1.22 14.92 -7.11
N LYS A 312 -0.88 15.57 -8.23
CA LYS A 312 -1.81 15.71 -9.36
C LYS A 312 -2.22 14.35 -9.96
N PRO A 313 -1.30 13.42 -10.29
CA PRO A 313 -1.67 12.10 -10.79
C PRO A 313 -2.63 11.34 -9.86
N GLN A 314 -2.39 11.41 -8.54
CA GLN A 314 -3.22 10.73 -7.55
C GLN A 314 -4.64 11.31 -7.48
N ILE A 315 -4.78 12.64 -7.58
CA ILE A 315 -6.09 13.28 -7.66
C ILE A 315 -6.83 12.86 -8.94
N LEU A 316 -6.13 12.74 -10.07
CA LEU A 316 -6.77 12.28 -11.31
C LEU A 316 -7.26 10.84 -11.16
N SER A 317 -6.44 9.94 -10.63
CA SER A 317 -6.86 8.55 -10.35
C SER A 317 -8.09 8.51 -9.45
N VAL A 318 -8.11 9.30 -8.37
CA VAL A 318 -9.24 9.28 -7.42
C VAL A 318 -10.55 9.82 -8.03
N PHE A 319 -10.50 10.68 -9.06
CA PHE A 319 -11.71 11.03 -9.80
C PHE A 319 -12.35 9.80 -10.47
N GLY A 320 -11.53 8.86 -10.93
CA GLY A 320 -12.00 7.56 -11.43
C GLY A 320 -12.67 6.73 -10.34
N ASP A 321 -12.05 6.62 -9.16
CA ASP A 321 -12.61 5.90 -8.02
C ASP A 321 -13.95 6.50 -7.55
N ILE A 322 -14.04 7.83 -7.47
CA ILE A 322 -15.29 8.55 -7.13
C ILE A 322 -16.36 8.25 -8.19
N ALA A 323 -16.02 8.35 -9.48
CA ALA A 323 -16.97 8.08 -10.56
C ALA A 323 -17.50 6.64 -10.52
N LEU A 324 -16.64 5.66 -10.20
CA LEU A 324 -17.05 4.27 -9.98
C LEU A 324 -18.00 4.14 -8.79
N ALA A 325 -17.72 4.82 -7.68
CA ALA A 325 -18.52 4.70 -6.46
C ALA A 325 -19.92 5.33 -6.58
N ILE A 326 -20.05 6.48 -7.24
CA ILE A 326 -21.33 7.22 -7.31
C ILE A 326 -22.05 7.11 -8.66
N GLY A 327 -21.42 6.51 -9.67
CA GLY A 327 -22.00 6.24 -10.98
C GLY A 327 -22.64 7.48 -11.63
N GLY A 328 -23.95 7.40 -11.90
CA GLY A 328 -24.71 8.47 -12.55
C GLY A 328 -24.68 9.82 -11.82
N GLU A 329 -24.49 9.85 -10.50
CA GLU A 329 -24.41 11.12 -9.75
C GLU A 329 -23.13 11.91 -10.10
N PHE A 330 -22.13 11.26 -10.70
CA PHE A 330 -20.90 11.89 -11.18
C PHE A 330 -21.14 12.92 -12.31
N LYS A 331 -22.32 12.90 -12.95
CA LYS A 331 -22.70 13.88 -13.99
C LYS A 331 -22.52 15.33 -13.54
N LYS A 332 -22.67 15.63 -12.24
CA LYS A 332 -22.45 16.96 -11.66
C LYS A 332 -21.02 17.49 -11.87
N TYR A 333 -20.03 16.62 -11.91
CA TYR A 333 -18.61 16.97 -12.00
C TYR A 333 -18.01 16.72 -13.38
N LEU A 334 -18.72 15.96 -14.22
CA LEU A 334 -18.20 15.37 -15.45
C LEU A 334 -17.53 16.41 -16.37
N ASP A 335 -18.18 17.54 -16.62
CA ASP A 335 -17.63 18.57 -17.53
C ASP A 335 -16.31 19.15 -17.00
N VAL A 336 -16.23 19.45 -15.70
CA VAL A 336 -15.02 20.01 -15.08
C VAL A 336 -13.90 18.98 -15.10
N VAL A 337 -14.20 17.74 -14.74
CA VAL A 337 -13.21 16.66 -14.69
C VAL A 337 -12.70 16.31 -16.09
N LEU A 338 -13.58 16.21 -17.09
CA LEU A 338 -13.17 15.93 -18.47
C LEU A 338 -12.29 17.04 -19.06
N ASN A 339 -12.59 18.31 -18.78
CA ASN A 339 -11.72 19.42 -19.20
C ASN A 339 -10.37 19.42 -18.48
N THR A 340 -10.35 19.00 -17.20
CA THR A 340 -9.11 18.86 -16.43
C THR A 340 -8.25 17.73 -16.98
N LEU A 341 -8.84 16.56 -17.24
CA LEU A 341 -8.15 15.43 -17.88
C LEU A 341 -7.63 15.80 -19.27
N GLN A 342 -8.44 16.49 -20.07
CA GLN A 342 -8.03 16.99 -21.39
C GLN A 342 -6.75 17.85 -21.31
N GLN A 343 -6.62 18.72 -20.31
CA GLN A 343 -5.42 19.54 -20.10
C GLN A 343 -4.24 18.70 -19.61
N ALA A 344 -4.46 17.82 -18.63
CA ALA A 344 -3.42 16.96 -18.09
C ALA A 344 -2.85 15.98 -19.14
N SER A 345 -3.69 15.39 -19.98
CA SER A 345 -3.29 14.49 -21.07
C SER A 345 -2.48 15.18 -22.18
N GLN A 346 -2.50 16.51 -22.24
CA GLN A 346 -1.69 17.30 -23.19
C GLN A 346 -0.35 17.76 -22.58
N ALA A 347 -0.06 17.40 -21.33
CA ALA A 347 1.21 17.72 -20.70
C ALA A 347 2.39 17.11 -21.47
N GLN A 348 3.45 17.90 -21.61
CA GLN A 348 4.71 17.49 -22.21
C GLN A 348 5.84 17.89 -21.27
N VAL A 349 6.88 17.06 -21.24
CA VAL A 349 8.06 17.28 -20.40
C VAL A 349 9.33 17.18 -21.23
N ASP A 350 10.43 17.67 -20.69
CA ASP A 350 11.75 17.48 -21.27
C ASP A 350 12.18 16.01 -21.10
N LYS A 351 12.31 15.29 -22.22
CA LYS A 351 12.71 13.88 -22.24
C LYS A 351 14.16 13.63 -21.81
N SER A 352 14.97 14.68 -21.69
CA SER A 352 16.34 14.56 -21.16
C SER A 352 16.38 14.47 -19.63
N ASP A 353 15.29 14.84 -18.95
CA ASP A 353 15.14 14.73 -17.50
C ASP A 353 14.34 13.47 -17.16
N TYR A 354 15.06 12.42 -16.72
CA TYR A 354 14.45 11.13 -16.37
C TYR A 354 13.40 11.25 -15.26
N ASP A 355 13.57 12.15 -14.29
CA ASP A 355 12.58 12.35 -13.21
C ASP A 355 11.27 12.92 -13.78
N MET A 356 11.36 13.73 -14.84
CA MET A 356 10.18 14.27 -15.51
C MET A 356 9.52 13.26 -16.42
N VAL A 357 10.28 12.35 -17.04
CA VAL A 357 9.75 11.22 -17.82
C VAL A 357 8.93 10.29 -16.93
N ASP A 358 9.46 9.93 -15.75
CA ASP A 358 8.75 9.10 -14.77
C ASP A 358 7.48 9.79 -14.30
N TYR A 359 7.56 11.09 -13.96
CA TYR A 359 6.39 11.89 -13.61
C TYR A 359 5.34 11.96 -14.74
N LEU A 360 5.76 12.10 -16.00
CA LEU A 360 4.84 12.11 -17.14
C LEU A 360 4.11 10.78 -17.27
N ASN A 361 4.80 9.66 -17.02
CA ASN A 361 4.17 8.34 -17.02
C ASN A 361 3.19 8.17 -15.85
N GLU A 362 3.51 8.62 -14.64
CA GLU A 362 2.56 8.64 -13.52
C GLU A 362 1.31 9.48 -13.86
N LEU A 363 1.51 10.67 -14.45
CA LEU A 363 0.40 11.53 -14.87
C LEU A 363 -0.45 10.89 -15.96
N ARG A 364 0.18 10.17 -16.90
CA ARG A 364 -0.51 9.41 -17.95
C ARG A 364 -1.35 8.29 -17.34
N GLU A 365 -0.78 7.52 -16.42
CA GLU A 365 -1.49 6.46 -15.71
C GLU A 365 -2.71 7.00 -14.97
N GLY A 366 -2.55 8.07 -14.18
CA GLY A 366 -3.67 8.72 -13.48
C GLY A 366 -4.76 9.25 -14.43
N CYS A 367 -4.40 9.76 -15.61
CA CYS A 367 -5.40 10.15 -16.62
C CYS A 367 -6.17 8.96 -17.19
N LEU A 368 -5.47 7.87 -17.51
CA LEU A 368 -6.06 6.67 -18.09
C LEU A 368 -7.00 5.99 -17.07
N GLU A 369 -6.58 5.88 -15.82
CA GLU A 369 -7.40 5.35 -14.72
C GLU A 369 -8.65 6.21 -14.47
N ALA A 370 -8.51 7.54 -14.51
CA ALA A 370 -9.65 8.44 -14.42
C ALA A 370 -10.68 8.20 -15.52
N TYR A 371 -10.24 8.11 -16.79
CA TYR A 371 -11.14 7.81 -17.90
C TYR A 371 -11.81 6.45 -17.76
N THR A 372 -11.06 5.43 -17.36
CA THR A 372 -11.58 4.08 -17.08
C THR A 372 -12.68 4.13 -16.02
N GLY A 373 -12.42 4.79 -14.88
CA GLY A 373 -13.39 4.90 -13.80
C GLY A 373 -14.65 5.67 -14.19
N ILE A 374 -14.50 6.76 -14.95
CA ILE A 374 -15.64 7.53 -15.48
C ILE A 374 -16.48 6.69 -16.45
N ILE A 375 -15.85 6.00 -17.39
CA ILE A 375 -16.56 5.20 -18.40
C ILE A 375 -17.29 4.04 -17.73
N GLN A 376 -16.63 3.30 -16.83
CA GLN A 376 -17.27 2.19 -16.12
C GLN A 376 -18.37 2.67 -15.17
N GLY A 377 -18.13 3.74 -14.40
CA GLY A 377 -19.11 4.30 -13.48
C GLY A 377 -20.39 4.78 -14.19
N LEU A 378 -20.25 5.43 -15.35
CA LEU A 378 -21.41 5.88 -16.14
C LEU A 378 -22.06 4.78 -16.98
N LYS A 379 -21.31 3.72 -17.32
CA LYS A 379 -21.83 2.53 -18.00
C LYS A 379 -22.70 1.68 -17.09
N GLY A 380 -22.34 1.61 -15.80
CA GLY A 380 -23.00 0.79 -14.78
C GLY A 380 -22.68 -0.71 -14.89
N ASP A 381 -23.14 -1.48 -13.90
CA ASP A 381 -22.78 -2.90 -13.73
C ASP A 381 -23.73 -3.88 -14.45
N GLN A 382 -24.77 -3.38 -15.12
CA GLN A 382 -25.74 -4.22 -15.83
C GLN A 382 -25.25 -4.59 -17.23
N GLU A 383 -25.80 -5.68 -17.79
CA GLU A 383 -25.47 -6.14 -19.15
C GLU A 383 -25.76 -5.07 -20.23
N ASN A 384 -26.75 -4.21 -19.99
CA ASN A 384 -27.08 -3.10 -20.88
C ASN A 384 -26.29 -1.86 -20.48
N VAL A 385 -25.66 -1.25 -21.49
CA VAL A 385 -24.94 0.03 -21.34
C VAL A 385 -25.91 1.12 -20.91
N HIS A 386 -25.65 1.75 -19.77
CA HIS A 386 -26.48 2.85 -19.28
C HIS A 386 -26.32 4.11 -20.17
N PRO A 387 -27.41 4.86 -20.47
CA PRO A 387 -27.35 5.98 -21.41
C PRO A 387 -26.39 7.11 -21.00
N ASP A 388 -26.10 7.25 -19.71
CA ASP A 388 -25.21 8.31 -19.20
C ASP A 388 -23.80 8.24 -19.79
N VAL A 389 -23.30 7.06 -20.18
CA VAL A 389 -21.98 6.94 -20.82
C VAL A 389 -21.92 7.66 -22.17
N MET A 390 -23.08 7.90 -22.82
CA MET A 390 -23.15 8.67 -24.06
C MET A 390 -22.72 10.13 -23.89
N LEU A 391 -22.70 10.66 -22.66
CA LEU A 391 -22.15 11.99 -22.37
C LEU A 391 -20.64 12.05 -22.63
N VAL A 392 -19.94 10.91 -22.54
CA VAL A 392 -18.50 10.79 -22.81
C VAL A 392 -18.21 10.45 -24.27
N GLN A 393 -19.22 10.04 -25.05
CA GLN A 393 -19.07 9.67 -26.46
C GLN A 393 -18.31 10.72 -27.30
N PRO A 394 -18.57 12.04 -27.16
CA PRO A 394 -17.84 13.06 -27.93
C PRO A 394 -16.34 13.14 -27.61
N ARG A 395 -15.91 12.58 -26.47
CA ARG A 395 -14.51 12.58 -26.03
C ARG A 395 -13.73 11.33 -26.47
N VAL A 396 -14.40 10.30 -26.99
CA VAL A 396 -13.76 9.02 -27.38
C VAL A 396 -12.65 9.23 -28.41
N GLU A 397 -12.85 10.13 -29.38
CA GLU A 397 -11.83 10.42 -30.39
C GLU A 397 -10.55 11.02 -29.77
N PHE A 398 -10.71 11.91 -28.79
CA PHE A 398 -9.57 12.47 -28.06
C PHE A 398 -8.84 11.40 -27.24
N ILE A 399 -9.58 10.59 -26.49
CA ILE A 399 -9.00 9.52 -25.65
C ILE A 399 -8.17 8.55 -26.50
N LEU A 400 -8.71 8.12 -27.65
CA LEU A 400 -7.97 7.27 -28.57
C LEU A 400 -6.77 7.98 -29.19
N SER A 401 -6.87 9.29 -29.45
CA SER A 401 -5.72 10.08 -29.89
C SER A 401 -4.62 10.21 -28.85
N TYR A 402 -5.02 10.28 -27.59
CA TYR A 402 -4.10 10.32 -26.47
C TYR A 402 -3.36 8.99 -26.31
N ILE A 403 -4.07 7.87 -26.36
CA ILE A 403 -3.47 6.52 -26.31
C ILE A 403 -2.53 6.29 -27.51
N ASP A 404 -2.93 6.72 -28.70
CA ASP A 404 -2.11 6.63 -29.92
C ASP A 404 -0.80 7.46 -29.80
N HIS A 405 -0.88 8.64 -29.16
CA HIS A 405 0.30 9.42 -28.85
C HIS A 405 1.23 8.74 -27.83
N ILE A 406 0.67 8.15 -26.77
CA ILE A 406 1.42 7.36 -25.78
C ILE A 406 2.12 6.18 -26.46
N ALA A 407 1.43 5.49 -27.35
CA ALA A 407 1.97 4.34 -28.07
C ALA A 407 3.15 4.70 -28.99
N GLY A 408 3.19 5.94 -29.50
CA GLY A 408 4.31 6.44 -30.29
C GLY A 408 5.50 6.97 -29.47
N ASP A 409 5.36 7.02 -28.15
CA ASP A 409 6.41 7.46 -27.24
C ASP A 409 7.21 6.23 -26.77
N GLU A 410 8.51 6.14 -27.03
CA GLU A 410 9.33 4.99 -26.61
C GLU A 410 9.52 4.87 -25.09
N ASP A 411 9.23 5.94 -24.33
CA ASP A 411 9.51 6.03 -22.89
C ASP A 411 8.31 5.60 -22.01
N HIS A 412 7.30 4.91 -22.57
CA HIS A 412 6.13 4.48 -21.79
C HIS A 412 6.41 3.27 -20.89
N THR A 413 5.79 3.25 -19.71
CA THR A 413 5.96 2.15 -18.74
C THR A 413 4.95 1.01 -18.97
N ASP A 414 5.28 -0.19 -18.46
CA ASP A 414 4.35 -1.34 -18.45
C ASP A 414 3.00 -1.02 -17.79
N GLY A 415 2.99 -0.11 -16.79
CA GLY A 415 1.78 0.38 -16.11
C GLY A 415 0.90 1.20 -17.05
N VAL A 416 1.49 2.15 -17.76
CA VAL A 416 0.80 2.96 -18.78
C VAL A 416 0.22 2.06 -19.90
N VAL A 417 0.98 1.07 -20.37
CA VAL A 417 0.51 0.09 -21.36
C VAL A 417 -0.70 -0.70 -20.83
N ALA A 418 -0.65 -1.11 -19.56
CA ALA A 418 -1.74 -1.84 -18.90
C ALA A 418 -3.02 -1.00 -18.82
N CYS A 419 -2.91 0.25 -18.35
CA CYS A 419 -4.04 1.16 -18.19
C CYS A 419 -4.63 1.58 -19.55
N ALA A 420 -3.79 1.84 -20.56
CA ALA A 420 -4.23 2.13 -21.92
C ALA A 420 -4.96 0.93 -22.54
N ALA A 421 -4.44 -0.29 -22.36
CA ALA A 421 -5.09 -1.51 -22.81
C ALA A 421 -6.46 -1.70 -22.13
N GLY A 422 -6.53 -1.54 -20.81
CA GLY A 422 -7.79 -1.57 -20.06
C GLY A 422 -8.82 -0.60 -20.65
N LEU A 423 -8.43 0.68 -20.79
CA LEU A 423 -9.29 1.73 -21.32
C LEU A 423 -9.80 1.43 -22.74
N ILE A 424 -8.97 0.86 -23.63
CA ILE A 424 -9.42 0.44 -24.98
C ILE A 424 -10.52 -0.62 -24.87
N GLY A 425 -10.34 -1.61 -24.00
CA GLY A 425 -11.36 -2.64 -23.80
C GLY A 425 -12.66 -2.05 -23.22
N ASP A 426 -12.54 -1.12 -22.27
CA ASP A 426 -13.70 -0.44 -21.68
C ASP A 426 -14.48 0.37 -22.72
N LEU A 427 -13.78 1.13 -23.56
CA LEU A 427 -14.36 1.84 -24.71
C LEU A 427 -15.09 0.88 -25.65
N CYS A 428 -14.51 -0.29 -25.95
CA CYS A 428 -15.15 -1.29 -26.79
C CYS A 428 -16.47 -1.79 -26.17
N THR A 429 -16.49 -2.04 -24.86
CA THR A 429 -17.70 -2.50 -24.16
C THR A 429 -18.76 -1.40 -24.00
N ALA A 430 -18.36 -0.13 -23.93
CA ALA A 430 -19.26 1.00 -23.73
C ALA A 430 -19.88 1.52 -25.04
N PHE A 431 -19.07 1.65 -26.09
CA PHE A 431 -19.47 2.35 -27.34
C PHE A 431 -19.53 1.44 -28.57
N GLY A 432 -19.10 0.18 -28.46
CA GLY A 432 -19.27 -0.82 -29.50
C GLY A 432 -18.50 -0.50 -30.79
N LYS A 433 -19.12 -0.79 -31.94
CA LYS A 433 -18.47 -0.83 -33.27
C LYS A 433 -17.83 0.49 -33.73
N ASP A 434 -18.29 1.63 -33.25
CA ASP A 434 -17.72 2.92 -33.67
C ASP A 434 -16.27 3.07 -33.17
N VAL A 435 -15.95 2.48 -32.01
CA VAL A 435 -14.57 2.44 -31.48
C VAL A 435 -13.65 1.64 -32.39
N LEU A 436 -14.13 0.53 -32.96
CA LEU A 436 -13.31 -0.32 -33.83
C LEU A 436 -12.76 0.48 -35.03
N LYS A 437 -13.59 1.32 -35.67
CA LYS A 437 -13.16 2.13 -36.81
C LYS A 437 -12.11 3.16 -36.40
N LEU A 438 -12.26 3.76 -35.22
CA LEU A 438 -11.32 4.76 -34.70
C LEU A 438 -9.98 4.13 -34.29
N VAL A 439 -10.00 2.91 -33.75
CA VAL A 439 -8.81 2.15 -33.40
C VAL A 439 -8.08 1.65 -34.65
N GLU A 440 -8.79 1.09 -35.65
CA GLU A 440 -8.17 0.63 -36.90
C GLU A 440 -7.53 1.80 -37.69
N ALA A 441 -7.99 3.04 -37.48
CA ALA A 441 -7.38 4.23 -38.08
C ALA A 441 -6.05 4.66 -37.41
N ARG A 442 -5.70 4.07 -36.25
CA ARG A 442 -4.57 4.47 -35.40
C ARG A 442 -3.61 3.29 -35.18
N PRO A 443 -2.62 3.10 -36.07
CA PRO A 443 -1.82 1.88 -36.09
C PRO A 443 -0.97 1.67 -34.83
N MET A 444 -0.53 2.75 -34.16
CA MET A 444 0.31 2.63 -32.96
C MET A 444 -0.44 1.92 -31.82
N ILE A 445 -1.76 2.06 -31.74
CA ILE A 445 -2.58 1.34 -30.75
C ILE A 445 -2.45 -0.18 -30.93
N HIS A 446 -2.35 -0.67 -32.18
CA HIS A 446 -2.16 -2.10 -32.43
C HIS A 446 -0.76 -2.60 -32.01
N GLU A 447 0.25 -1.75 -32.15
CA GLU A 447 1.61 -2.04 -31.69
C GLU A 447 1.66 -2.09 -30.16
N LEU A 448 1.08 -1.10 -29.48
CA LEU A 448 0.93 -1.06 -28.02
C LEU A 448 0.26 -2.33 -27.45
N LEU A 449 -0.87 -2.75 -28.04
CA LEU A 449 -1.55 -3.99 -27.64
C LEU A 449 -0.74 -5.25 -27.94
N THR A 450 0.15 -5.20 -28.94
CA THR A 450 1.04 -6.32 -29.27
C THR A 450 2.21 -6.41 -28.30
N GLU A 451 2.76 -5.26 -27.93
CA GLU A 451 3.76 -5.12 -26.87
C GLU A 451 3.22 -5.61 -25.52
N GLY A 452 2.07 -5.10 -25.08
CA GLY A 452 1.48 -5.49 -23.80
C GLY A 452 1.24 -7.00 -23.68
N ARG A 453 0.85 -7.68 -24.78
CA ARG A 453 0.70 -9.16 -24.80
C ARG A 453 2.01 -9.94 -24.64
N ARG A 454 3.14 -9.29 -24.91
CA ARG A 454 4.51 -9.83 -24.76
C ARG A 454 5.17 -9.39 -23.45
N SER A 455 4.56 -8.47 -22.71
CA SER A 455 5.06 -8.02 -21.41
C SER A 455 5.25 -9.19 -20.44
N LYS A 456 6.28 -9.07 -19.59
CA LYS A 456 6.53 -10.00 -18.47
C LYS A 456 5.59 -9.71 -17.30
N THR A 457 5.00 -8.53 -17.26
CA THR A 457 4.08 -8.10 -16.21
C THR A 457 2.71 -8.72 -16.45
N ASN A 458 2.25 -9.57 -15.51
CA ASN A 458 1.02 -10.36 -15.66
C ASN A 458 -0.23 -9.48 -15.87
N LYS A 459 -0.34 -8.36 -15.14
CA LYS A 459 -1.45 -7.39 -15.30
C LYS A 459 -1.51 -6.84 -16.72
N THR A 460 -0.39 -6.30 -17.22
CA THR A 460 -0.25 -5.74 -18.57
C THR A 460 -0.63 -6.77 -19.64
N LYS A 461 -0.09 -7.99 -19.54
CA LYS A 461 -0.39 -9.08 -20.47
C LYS A 461 -1.87 -9.45 -20.49
N THR A 462 -2.49 -9.50 -19.31
CA THR A 462 -3.90 -9.87 -19.17
C THR A 462 -4.81 -8.82 -19.78
N LEU A 463 -4.61 -7.54 -19.46
CA LEU A 463 -5.40 -6.44 -19.99
C LEU A 463 -5.23 -6.27 -21.50
N ALA A 464 -3.99 -6.34 -22.02
CA ALA A 464 -3.74 -6.28 -23.46
C ALA A 464 -4.38 -7.46 -24.23
N THR A 465 -4.36 -8.66 -23.64
CA THR A 465 -5.04 -9.84 -24.22
C THR A 465 -6.55 -9.66 -24.22
N TRP A 466 -7.12 -9.15 -23.13
CA TRP A 466 -8.54 -8.88 -22.99
C TRP A 466 -9.02 -7.79 -23.97
N ALA A 467 -8.34 -6.65 -24.05
CA ALA A 467 -8.66 -5.58 -24.99
C ALA A 467 -8.62 -6.05 -26.45
N THR A 468 -7.61 -6.87 -26.80
CA THR A 468 -7.52 -7.50 -28.13
C THR A 468 -8.71 -8.42 -28.40
N LYS A 469 -9.21 -9.13 -27.38
CA LYS A 469 -10.38 -10.00 -27.49
C LYS A 469 -11.66 -9.19 -27.72
N GLU A 470 -11.86 -8.08 -26.99
CA GLU A 470 -13.04 -7.22 -27.16
C GLU A 470 -13.08 -6.57 -28.55
N LEU A 471 -11.95 -6.05 -29.05
CA LEU A 471 -11.84 -5.54 -30.43
C LEU A 471 -12.22 -6.61 -31.48
N ARG A 472 -11.78 -7.86 -31.28
CA ARG A 472 -12.12 -8.98 -32.18
C ARG A 472 -13.61 -9.33 -32.14
N LYS A 473 -14.25 -9.26 -30.97
CA LYS A 473 -15.71 -9.48 -30.86
C LYS A 473 -16.48 -8.44 -31.69
N LEU A 474 -16.09 -7.17 -31.62
CA LEU A 474 -16.71 -6.10 -32.40
C LEU A 474 -16.55 -6.30 -33.92
N LYS A 475 -15.40 -6.82 -34.35
CA LYS A 475 -15.16 -7.15 -35.76
C LYS A 475 -16.04 -8.29 -36.27
N ASN A 476 -16.36 -9.24 -35.40
CA ASN A 476 -17.14 -10.43 -35.73
C ASN A 476 -18.65 -10.25 -35.48
N GLN A 477 -19.06 -9.20 -34.76
CA GLN A 477 -20.47 -8.82 -34.65
C GLN A 477 -20.95 -8.32 -36.02
N ALA A 478 -22.04 -8.89 -36.52
CA ALA A 478 -22.65 -8.55 -37.81
C ALA A 478 -23.16 -7.11 -37.84
#